data_AF-A0A3N1JHQ7-F1
#
_entry.id   AF-A0A3N1JHQ7-F1
#
_cell.length_a   1.000
_cell.length_b   1.000
_cell.length_c   1.000
_cell.angle_alpha   90.00
_cell.angle_beta   90.00
_cell.angle_gamma   90.00
#
_symmetry.space_group_name_H-M   'P 1'
#
loop_
_entity.id
_entity.type
_entity.pdbx_description
1 polymer ?
#
loop_
_entity_poly.entity_id
_entity_poly.type
_entity_poly.pdbx_seq_one_letter_code
_entity_poly.pdbx_strand_id
1 'polypeptide(L)' 'MQTELLEQADRVLAALPPGRREAVREIVVDAVHRGALTATGRAFIARVSGSTFLADVLSAALAEHVQEQRALEQDRVG' A
#
# COMPACT_ATOMS: atom_id res chain seq x y z
N MET A 1 -2.78 -9.18 15.12
CA MET A 1 -1.77 -8.12 14.90
C MET A 1 -1.78 -7.57 13.49
N GLN A 2 -1.53 -8.36 12.44
CA GLN A 2 -1.50 -7.81 11.07
C GLN A 2 -2.86 -7.25 10.60
N THR A 3 -3.95 -7.96 10.89
CA THR A 3 -5.33 -7.49 10.59
C THR A 3 -5.66 -6.16 11.25
N GLU A 4 -5.22 -5.94 12.50
CA GLU A 4 -5.47 -4.71 13.25
C GLU A 4 -4.75 -3.50 12.63
N LEU A 5 -3.55 -3.71 12.08
CA LEU A 5 -2.80 -2.67 11.37
C LEU A 5 -3.48 -2.28 10.06
N LEU A 6 -4.00 -3.27 9.31
CA LEU A 6 -4.74 -3.04 8.07
C LEU A 6 -6.05 -2.29 8.34
N GLU A 7 -6.82 -2.70 9.34
CA GLU A 7 -8.04 -2.00 9.74
C GLU A 7 -7.77 -0.54 10.17
N GLN A 8 -6.65 -0.31 10.84
CA GLN A 8 -6.26 1.04 11.22
C GLN A 8 -5.80 1.87 10.01
N ALA A 9 -5.10 1.27 9.05
CA ALA A 9 -4.75 1.91 7.79
C ALA A 9 -6.01 2.28 6.99
N ASP A 10 -7.01 1.40 6.94
CA ASP A 10 -8.31 1.67 6.31
C ASP A 10 -9.03 2.85 6.95
N ARG A 11 -9.04 2.93 8.30
CA ARG A 11 -9.59 4.09 9.02
C ARG A 11 -8.87 5.39 8.66
N VAL A 12 -7.54 5.37 8.56
CA VAL A 12 -6.75 6.56 8.16
C VAL A 12 -7.09 6.96 6.73
N LEU A 13 -7.18 6.00 5.80
CA LEU A 13 -7.54 6.24 4.40
C LEU A 13 -8.97 6.80 4.27
N ALA A 14 -9.91 6.26 5.04
CA ALA A 14 -11.30 6.70 5.08
C ALA A 14 -11.48 8.09 5.73
N ALA A 15 -10.55 8.53 6.58
CA ALA A 15 -10.54 9.87 7.14
C ALA A 15 -9.99 10.93 6.17
N LEU A 16 -9.30 10.53 5.09
CA LEU A 16 -8.80 11.48 4.10
C LEU A 16 -9.94 12.15 3.31
N PRO A 17 -9.79 13.43 2.93
CA PRO A 17 -10.66 14.08 1.97
C PRO A 17 -10.76 13.29 0.65
N PRO A 18 -11.91 13.28 -0.04
CA PRO A 18 -12.13 12.45 -1.23
C PRO A 18 -11.04 12.58 -2.30
N GLY A 19 -10.61 13.80 -2.64
CA GLY A 19 -9.57 14.02 -3.64
C GLY A 19 -8.18 13.50 -3.23
N ARG A 20 -7.85 13.52 -1.93
CA ARG A 20 -6.59 12.94 -1.43
C ARG A 20 -6.66 11.42 -1.39
N ARG A 21 -7.83 10.87 -1.06
CA ARG A 21 -8.06 9.43 -1.06
C ARG A 21 -7.90 8.84 -2.46
N GLU A 22 -8.44 9.50 -3.48
CA GLU A 22 -8.27 9.03 -4.87
C GLU A 22 -6.81 9.08 -5.31
N ALA A 23 -6.09 10.16 -5.00
CA ALA A 23 -4.65 10.24 -5.29
C ALA A 23 -3.84 9.12 -4.60
N VAL A 24 -4.16 8.79 -3.33
CA VAL A 24 -3.53 7.65 -2.65
C VAL A 24 -3.89 6.33 -3.34
N ARG A 25 -5.14 6.16 -3.77
CA ARG A 25 -5.59 4.97 -4.51
C ARG A 25 -4.84 4.80 -5.82
N GLU A 26 -4.69 5.86 -6.62
CA GLU A 26 -3.92 5.84 -7.87
C GLU A 26 -2.46 5.44 -7.63
N ILE A 27 -1.83 6.01 -6.58
CA ILE A 27 -0.46 5.66 -6.19
C ILE A 27 -0.35 4.18 -5.83
N VAL A 28 -1.31 3.64 -5.06
CA VAL A 28 -1.32 2.23 -4.69
C VAL A 28 -1.50 1.33 -5.91
N VAL A 29 -2.40 1.68 -6.83
CA VAL A 29 -2.60 0.94 -8.08
C VAL A 29 -1.31 0.91 -8.91
N ASP A 30 -0.64 2.05 -9.10
CA ASP A 30 0.66 2.10 -9.80
C ASP A 30 1.73 1.28 -9.05
N ALA A 31 1.75 1.34 -7.73
CA ALA A 31 2.67 0.56 -6.90
C ALA A 31 2.46 -0.96 -7.02
N VAL A 32 1.21 -1.42 -7.10
CA VAL A 32 0.87 -2.84 -7.37
C VAL A 32 1.42 -3.30 -8.71
N HIS A 33 1.21 -2.51 -9.77
CA HIS A 33 1.75 -2.86 -11.10
C HIS A 33 3.28 -2.88 -11.14
N ARG A 34 3.95 -2.01 -10.37
CA ARG A 34 5.41 -1.97 -10.29
C ARG A 34 6.00 -2.96 -9.27
N GLY A 35 5.18 -3.49 -8.36
CA GLY A 35 5.60 -4.29 -7.22
C GLY A 35 6.32 -3.50 -6.12
N ALA A 36 6.29 -2.16 -6.15
CA ALA A 36 6.92 -1.33 -5.11
C ALA A 36 6.31 0.06 -5.01
N LEU A 37 6.24 0.59 -3.79
CA LEU A 37 5.83 1.97 -3.53
C LEU A 37 7.05 2.90 -3.68
N THR A 38 6.95 3.90 -4.56
CA THR A 38 8.04 4.83 -4.82
C THR A 38 8.32 5.75 -3.62
N ALA A 39 9.54 6.29 -3.54
CA ALA A 39 9.90 7.26 -2.49
C ALA A 39 8.97 8.51 -2.52
N THR A 40 8.65 9.00 -3.72
CA THR A 40 7.71 10.11 -3.92
C THR A 40 6.30 9.74 -3.46
N GLY A 41 5.81 8.54 -3.81
CA GLY A 41 4.52 8.04 -3.36
C GLY A 41 4.43 7.90 -1.84
N ARG A 42 5.48 7.35 -1.20
CA ARG A 42 5.60 7.28 0.26
C ARG A 42 5.54 8.67 0.91
N ALA A 43 6.31 9.62 0.40
CA ALA A 43 6.34 10.99 0.93
C ALA A 43 4.97 11.70 0.77
N PHE A 44 4.30 11.50 -0.37
CA PHE A 44 2.96 12.02 -0.59
C PHE A 44 1.95 11.45 0.42
N ILE A 45 1.90 10.12 0.56
CA ILE A 45 1.00 9.43 1.49
C ILE A 45 1.24 9.94 2.92
N ALA A 46 2.50 9.99 3.37
CA ALA A 46 2.84 10.47 4.70
C ALA A 46 2.42 11.92 4.94
N ARG A 47 2.55 12.79 3.92
CA ARG A 47 2.11 14.17 3.99
C ARG A 47 0.59 14.30 4.09
N VAL A 48 -0.17 13.52 3.31
CA VAL A 48 -1.64 13.66 3.29
C VAL A 48 -2.31 13.01 4.49
N SER A 49 -1.73 11.95 5.04
CA SER A 49 -2.19 11.27 6.27
C SER A 49 -1.66 11.92 7.55
N GLY A 50 -0.64 12.78 7.46
CA GLY A 50 0.03 13.38 8.62
C GLY A 50 0.93 12.41 9.39
N SER A 51 1.21 11.21 8.87
CA SER A 51 2.09 10.22 9.51
C SER A 51 2.64 9.20 8.51
N THR A 52 3.80 8.60 8.78
CA THR A 52 4.36 7.54 7.92
C THR A 52 3.59 6.23 8.00
N PHE A 53 2.77 6.04 9.04
CA PHE A 53 2.06 4.80 9.34
C PHE A 53 1.37 4.17 8.12
N LEU A 54 0.54 4.95 7.41
CA LEU A 54 -0.18 4.44 6.24
C LEU A 54 0.78 4.02 5.11
N ALA A 55 1.86 4.78 4.89
CA ALA A 55 2.86 4.45 3.88
C ALA A 55 3.66 3.20 4.24
N ASP A 56 3.94 3.00 5.53
CA ASP A 56 4.67 1.83 6.04
C ASP A 56 3.82 0.56 5.92
N VAL A 57 2.54 0.61 6.33
CA VAL A 57 1.61 -0.51 6.20
C VAL A 57 1.41 -0.90 4.73
N LEU A 58 1.19 0.07 3.84
CA LEU A 58 1.04 -0.20 2.40
C LEU A 58 2.31 -0.79 1.79
N SER A 59 3.49 -0.35 2.23
CA SER A 59 4.76 -0.91 1.72
C SER A 59 4.96 -2.36 2.15
N ALA A 60 4.60 -2.70 3.39
CA ALA A 60 4.67 -4.07 3.89
C ALA A 60 3.68 -4.98 3.14
N ALA A 61 2.41 -4.56 3.02
CA ALA A 61 1.38 -5.32 2.31
C ALA A 61 1.74 -5.55 0.84
N LEU A 62 2.34 -4.57 0.18
CA LEU A 62 2.80 -4.71 -1.20
C LEU A 62 3.96 -5.69 -1.34
N ALA A 63 4.91 -5.66 -0.40
CA ALA A 63 6.02 -6.61 -0.40
C ALA A 63 5.52 -8.05 -0.25
N GLU A 64 4.56 -8.29 0.64
CA GLU A 64 3.91 -9.59 0.82
C GLU A 64 3.17 -10.04 -0.45
N HIS A 65 2.38 -9.14 -1.05
CA HIS A 65 1.67 -9.43 -2.31
C HIS A 65 2.60 -9.86 -3.44
N VAL A 66 3.75 -9.19 -3.59
CA VAL A 66 4.76 -9.56 -4.60
C VAL A 66 5.40 -10.92 -4.31
N GLN A 67 5.64 -11.26 -3.04
CA GLN A 67 6.14 -12.60 -2.68
C GLN A 67 5.11 -13.68 -2.99
N GLU A 68 3.83 -13.44 -2.67
CA GLU A 68 2.73 -14.36 -2.97
C GLU A 68 2.59 -14.59 -4.48
N GLN A 69 2.63 -13.53 -5.29
CA GLN A 69 2.54 -13.66 -6.74
C GLN A 69 3.68 -14.52 -7.31
N ARG A 70 4.91 -14.31 -6.83
CA ARG A 70 6.08 -15.11 -7.26
C ARG A 70 5.96 -16.58 -6.85
N ALA A 71 5.45 -16.86 -5.65
CA ALA A 71 5.24 -18.22 -5.20
C ALA A 71 4.23 -18.97 -6.08
N LEU A 72 3.15 -18.31 -6.48
CA LEU A 72 2.15 -18.85 -7.39
C LEU A 72 2.68 -19.09 -8.81
N GLU A 73 3.55 -18.20 -9.31
CA GLU A 73 4.22 -18.38 -10.60
C GLU A 73 5.18 -19.58 -10.57
N GLN A 74 5.89 -19.80 -9.47
CA GLN A 74 6.81 -20.94 -9.31
C GLN A 74 6.07 -22.28 -9.23
N ASP A 75 4.94 -22.34 -8.52
CA ASP A 75 4.11 -23.55 -8.41
C ASP A 75 3.47 -23.95 -9.76
N ARG A 76 3.19 -22.96 -10.61
CA ARG A 76 2.58 -23.19 -11.94
C ARG A 76 3.56 -23.70 -13.00
N VAL A 77 4.87 -23.58 -12.76
CA VAL A 77 5.94 -24.01 -13.68
C VAL A 77 6.66 -25.27 -13.18
N GLY A 78 6.34 -25.72 -11.96
CA GLY A 78 6.87 -26.93 -11.32
C GLY A 78 6.21 -28.24 -11.75
#